data_AF-C4RMM3-F1
#
_entry.id   AF-C4RMM3-F1
#
_cell.length_a   1.000
_cell.length_b   1.000
_cell.length_c   1.000
_cell.angle_alpha   90.00
_cell.angle_beta   90.00
_cell.angle_gamma   90.00
#
_symmetry.space_group_name_H-M   'P 1'
#
loop_
_entity.id
_entity.type
_entity.pdbx_description
1 polymer ?
#
loop_
_entity_poly.entity_id
_entity_poly.type
_entity_poly.pdbx_seq_one_letter_code
_entity_poly.pdbx_strand_id
1 'polypeptide(L)'
;MNRRAVRIDPVVIRRVLAPRIDFGALRRELELPEGFPPAAQREAEAAAAAPPRPAVDHTDVPFVTVDPATSRDLDQAMHLARRPGGGFRVRYAIADVAAHVRPGGALEEETWRRGQTVYLPDGNVPLHPETLSEGAASLLPGEDRAAVVWTIDLAPDGGTVGVALERALVRSRAKLDYVGVQADADAGRLPEPIALLPELGALLTARGLRRGAVNLPLPEQDVEPDGDGWRLMLRGPGPD
;
A
#
# COMPACT_ATOMS: atom_id res chain seq x y z
N MET A 1 -17.52 -25.85 19.00
CA MET A 1 -16.75 -26.36 17.84
C MET A 1 -15.40 -25.68 17.85
N ASN A 2 -14.33 -26.48 17.91
CA ASN A 2 -12.97 -26.05 18.20
C ASN A 2 -12.32 -25.48 16.92
N ARG A 3 -12.27 -24.16 16.76
CA ARG A 3 -11.51 -23.52 15.66
C ARG A 3 -10.03 -23.59 16.04
N ARG A 4 -9.28 -24.50 15.42
CA ARG A 4 -7.83 -24.48 15.48
C ARG A 4 -7.36 -23.17 14.83
N ALA A 5 -6.72 -22.31 15.62
CA ALA A 5 -5.96 -21.18 15.11
C ALA A 5 -4.91 -21.71 14.12
N VAL A 6 -4.98 -21.26 12.87
CA VAL A 6 -3.99 -21.60 11.85
C VAL A 6 -2.83 -20.64 12.05
N ARG A 7 -1.70 -21.19 12.50
CA ARG A 7 -0.46 -20.44 12.67
C ARG A 7 0.11 -20.12 11.28
N ILE A 8 0.31 -18.85 10.96
CA ILE A 8 1.08 -18.44 9.76
C ILE A 8 2.56 -18.57 10.10
N ASP A 9 3.07 -19.79 10.06
CA ASP A 9 4.51 -19.98 9.86
C ASP A 9 4.72 -20.12 8.34
N PRO A 10 5.53 -19.26 7.68
CA PRO A 10 5.77 -19.39 6.25
C PRO A 10 6.34 -20.78 5.97
N VAL A 11 5.56 -21.61 5.27
CA VAL A 11 6.02 -22.94 4.85
C VAL A 11 6.99 -22.74 3.70
N VAL A 12 8.29 -22.77 4.02
CA VAL A 12 9.36 -22.74 3.02
C VAL A 12 9.34 -24.07 2.27
N ILE A 13 8.82 -24.06 1.04
CA ILE A 13 8.63 -25.28 0.25
C ILE A 13 9.98 -25.76 -0.32
N ARG A 14 10.87 -24.84 -0.71
CA ARG A 14 12.16 -25.16 -1.32
C ARG A 14 13.15 -24.03 -1.10
N ARG A 15 14.42 -24.40 -0.85
CA ARG A 15 15.57 -23.47 -0.82
C ARG A 15 16.46 -23.72 -2.04
N VAL A 16 16.76 -22.66 -2.79
CA VAL A 16 17.75 -22.68 -3.88
C VAL A 16 18.77 -21.58 -3.60
N LEU A 17 20.06 -21.93 -3.67
CA LEU A 17 21.16 -21.00 -3.40
C LEU A 17 21.83 -20.63 -4.73
N ALA A 18 21.95 -19.33 -4.98
CA ALA A 18 22.68 -18.79 -6.12
C ALA A 18 23.87 -17.95 -5.59
N PRO A 19 25.13 -18.34 -5.85
CA PRO A 19 26.26 -17.52 -5.50
C PRO A 19 26.26 -16.22 -6.34
N ARG A 20 26.42 -15.08 -5.67
CA ARG A 20 26.59 -13.71 -6.20
C ARG A 20 25.81 -13.40 -7.50
N ILE A 21 24.59 -12.91 -7.35
CA ILE A 21 23.85 -12.25 -8.44
C ILE A 21 24.29 -10.77 -8.49
N ASP A 22 24.76 -10.31 -9.65
CA ASP A 22 25.02 -8.89 -9.91
C ASP A 22 23.74 -8.22 -10.44
N PHE A 23 22.97 -7.63 -9.54
CA PHE A 23 21.80 -6.84 -9.92
C PHE A 23 22.16 -5.51 -10.59
N GLY A 24 23.42 -5.06 -10.53
CA GLY A 24 23.89 -3.89 -11.28
C GLY A 24 23.99 -4.16 -12.78
N ALA A 25 24.41 -5.36 -13.18
CA ALA A 25 24.31 -5.80 -14.58
C ALA A 25 22.85 -5.83 -15.06
N LEU A 26 21.95 -6.38 -14.24
CA LEU A 26 20.51 -6.43 -14.55
C LEU A 26 19.90 -5.03 -14.69
N ARG A 27 20.23 -4.09 -13.78
CA ARG A 27 19.79 -2.70 -13.88
C ARG A 27 20.21 -2.04 -15.20
N ARG A 28 21.45 -2.29 -15.65
CA ARG A 28 21.96 -1.77 -16.94
C ARG A 28 21.28 -2.41 -18.13
N GLU A 29 21.05 -3.72 -18.10
CA GLU A 29 20.34 -4.45 -19.16
C GLU A 29 18.89 -3.96 -19.31
N LEU A 30 18.23 -3.67 -18.18
CA LEU A 30 16.88 -3.13 -18.14
C LEU A 30 16.84 -1.59 -18.30
N GLU A 31 17.98 -0.95 -18.55
CA GLU A 31 18.12 0.51 -18.72
C GLU A 31 17.51 1.33 -17.57
N LEU A 32 17.57 0.81 -16.34
CA LEU A 32 16.98 1.45 -15.18
C LEU A 32 17.80 2.69 -14.76
N PRO A 33 17.16 3.82 -14.45
CA PRO A 33 17.88 5.01 -14.03
C PRO A 33 18.53 4.83 -12.66
N GLU A 34 19.79 5.24 -12.54
CA GLU A 34 20.56 5.16 -11.29
C GLU A 34 20.17 6.26 -10.27
N GLY A 35 19.59 7.38 -10.72
CA GLY A 35 19.22 8.49 -9.85
C GLY A 35 18.37 9.54 -10.57
N PHE A 36 17.86 10.51 -9.81
CA PHE A 36 17.04 11.59 -10.37
C PHE A 36 17.93 12.70 -10.95
N PRO A 37 17.57 13.28 -12.12
CA PRO A 37 18.22 14.48 -12.61
C PRO A 37 18.19 15.62 -11.57
N PRO A 38 19.25 16.44 -11.44
CA PRO A 38 19.29 17.50 -10.42
C PRO A 38 18.13 18.49 -10.49
N ALA A 39 17.55 18.71 -11.68
CA ALA A 39 16.37 19.56 -11.83
C ALA A 39 15.11 18.92 -11.21
N ALA A 40 14.87 17.63 -11.46
CA ALA A 40 13.75 16.87 -10.88
C ALA A 40 13.88 16.79 -9.34
N GLN A 41 15.10 16.56 -8.84
CA GLN A 41 15.38 16.51 -7.41
C GLN A 41 15.05 17.85 -6.72
N ARG A 42 15.47 18.99 -7.30
CA ARG A 42 15.15 20.32 -6.76
C ARG A 42 13.65 20.61 -6.76
N GLU A 43 12.93 20.20 -7.80
CA GLU A 43 11.47 20.35 -7.85
C GLU A 43 10.78 19.52 -6.78
N ALA A 44 11.23 18.29 -6.55
CA ALA A 44 10.72 17.42 -5.49
C ALA A 44 10.96 18.01 -4.09
N GLU A 45 12.17 18.50 -3.81
CA GLU A 45 12.51 19.15 -2.53
C GLU A 45 11.66 20.42 -2.29
N ALA A 46 11.45 21.23 -3.31
CA ALA A 46 10.59 22.40 -3.22
C ALA A 46 9.12 22.02 -2.95
N ALA A 47 8.60 20.99 -3.63
CA ALA A 47 7.25 20.48 -3.41
C ALA A 47 7.09 19.83 -2.03
N ALA A 48 8.13 19.19 -1.49
CA ALA A 48 8.14 18.64 -0.14
C ALA A 48 8.12 19.73 0.94
N ALA A 49 8.79 20.87 0.70
CA ALA A 49 8.81 22.00 1.62
C ALA A 49 7.48 22.78 1.66
N ALA A 50 6.66 22.68 0.62
CA ALA A 50 5.36 23.34 0.51
C ALA A 50 4.27 22.32 0.11
N PRO A 51 3.92 21.37 0.99
CA PRO A 51 2.98 20.31 0.65
C PRO A 51 1.59 20.88 0.31
N PRO A 52 0.87 20.29 -0.65
CA PRO A 52 -0.48 20.70 -1.02
C PRO A 52 -1.42 20.66 0.18
N ARG A 53 -2.33 21.64 0.25
CA ARG A 53 -3.36 21.73 1.29
C ARG A 53 -4.74 21.87 0.66
N PRO A 54 -5.46 20.76 0.44
CA PRO A 54 -6.85 20.79 -0.01
C PRO A 54 -7.74 21.55 0.98
N ALA A 55 -8.83 22.14 0.49
CA ALA A 55 -9.77 22.90 1.32
C ALA A 55 -10.67 22.01 2.20
N VAL A 56 -10.93 20.78 1.76
CA VAL A 56 -11.69 19.78 2.52
C VAL A 56 -10.77 19.18 3.59
N ASP A 57 -11.27 19.06 4.81
CA ASP A 57 -10.56 18.51 5.95
C ASP A 57 -11.27 17.23 6.43
N HIS A 58 -10.57 16.10 6.37
CA HIS A 58 -10.97 14.80 6.89
C HIS A 58 -9.96 14.30 7.94
N THR A 59 -9.22 15.19 8.59
CA THR A 59 -8.26 14.82 9.65
C THR A 59 -8.94 14.25 10.89
N ASP A 60 -10.26 14.45 11.05
CA ASP A 60 -11.09 13.86 12.09
C ASP A 60 -11.38 12.37 11.84
N VAL A 61 -11.39 11.92 10.59
CA VAL A 61 -11.57 10.51 10.23
C VAL A 61 -10.34 9.71 10.71
N PRO A 62 -10.52 8.63 11.50
CA PRO A 62 -9.39 7.90 12.07
C PRO A 62 -8.82 6.89 11.07
N PHE A 63 -8.26 7.38 9.97
CA PHE A 63 -7.58 6.55 8.97
C PHE A 63 -6.41 5.77 9.58
N VAL A 64 -6.17 4.56 9.07
CA VAL A 64 -4.95 3.77 9.35
C VAL A 64 -4.39 3.20 8.05
N THR A 65 -3.08 2.99 8.00
CA THR A 65 -2.44 2.25 6.90
C THR A 65 -2.14 0.81 7.33
N VAL A 66 -2.03 -0.11 6.37
CA VAL A 66 -1.66 -1.51 6.61
C VAL A 66 -0.63 -1.90 5.55
N ASP A 67 0.64 -1.99 5.96
CA ASP A 67 1.78 -2.08 5.05
C ASP A 67 2.88 -2.96 5.66
N PRO A 68 3.88 -3.44 4.89
CA PRO A 68 5.02 -4.14 5.47
C PRO A 68 5.70 -3.30 6.57
N ALA A 69 6.19 -3.94 7.63
CA ALA A 69 6.72 -3.23 8.81
C ALA A 69 7.80 -2.18 8.46
N THR A 70 8.62 -2.46 7.45
CA THR A 70 9.73 -1.62 6.98
C THR A 70 9.35 -0.54 5.95
N SER A 71 8.15 -0.59 5.37
CA SER A 71 7.72 0.38 4.35
C SER A 71 7.61 1.79 4.91
N ARG A 72 7.95 2.78 4.09
CA ARG A 72 7.76 4.21 4.38
C ARG A 72 6.96 4.92 3.29
N ASP A 73 6.76 4.28 2.15
CA ASP A 73 5.95 4.69 1.00
C ASP A 73 4.48 4.30 1.21
N LEU A 74 3.82 4.95 2.17
CA LEU A 74 2.46 4.61 2.57
C LEU A 74 1.45 5.31 1.64
N ASP A 75 1.08 4.64 0.56
CA ASP A 75 0.22 5.21 -0.49
C ASP A 75 -1.26 5.28 -0.13
N GLN A 76 -1.70 4.46 0.84
CA GLN A 76 -3.12 4.26 1.09
C GLN A 76 -3.45 4.11 2.58
N ALA A 77 -4.55 4.73 2.98
CA ALA A 77 -5.11 4.62 4.33
C ALA A 77 -6.62 4.36 4.26
N MET A 78 -7.15 3.60 5.21
CA MET A 78 -8.55 3.21 5.20
C MET A 78 -9.24 3.40 6.55
N HIS A 79 -10.56 3.55 6.48
CA HIS A 79 -11.46 3.56 7.62
C HIS A 79 -12.81 2.96 7.22
N LEU A 80 -13.29 2.01 8.00
CA LEU A 80 -14.52 1.26 7.77
C LEU A 80 -15.54 1.57 8.87
N ALA A 81 -16.77 1.93 8.47
CA ALA A 81 -17.84 2.16 9.43
C ALA A 81 -19.16 1.55 8.97
N ARG A 82 -20.07 1.31 9.92
CA ARG A 82 -21.48 1.05 9.61
C ARG A 82 -22.18 2.34 9.19
N ARG A 83 -23.18 2.22 8.32
CA ARG A 83 -24.04 3.36 7.94
C ARG A 83 -25.35 3.35 8.74
N PRO A 84 -25.90 4.53 9.07
CA PRO A 84 -27.29 4.62 9.53
C PRO A 84 -28.24 4.01 8.49
N GLY A 85 -29.16 3.15 8.93
CA GLY A 85 -30.05 2.41 8.03
C GLY A 85 -29.45 1.11 7.46
N GLY A 86 -28.24 0.74 7.85
CA GLY A 86 -27.60 -0.53 7.48
C GLY A 86 -26.54 -0.40 6.39
N GLY A 87 -25.75 -1.46 6.22
CA GLY A 87 -24.62 -1.49 5.30
C GLY A 87 -23.36 -0.84 5.87
N PHE A 88 -22.46 -0.42 4.98
CA PHE A 88 -21.10 -0.03 5.31
C PHE A 88 -20.67 1.21 4.55
N ARG A 89 -19.73 1.97 5.13
CA ARG A 89 -19.00 3.05 4.48
C ARG A 89 -17.53 2.72 4.53
N VAL A 90 -16.91 2.62 3.36
CA VAL A 90 -15.47 2.50 3.18
C VAL A 90 -14.96 3.88 2.83
N ARG A 91 -14.10 4.45 3.67
CA ARG A 91 -13.28 5.60 3.28
C ARG A 91 -11.88 5.09 2.96
N TYR A 92 -11.42 5.42 1.76
CA TYR A 92 -10.12 5.01 1.25
C TYR A 92 -9.37 6.25 0.77
N ALA A 93 -8.37 6.67 1.53
CA ALA A 93 -7.52 7.80 1.21
C ALA A 93 -6.31 7.30 0.43
N ILE A 94 -6.09 7.83 -0.76
CA ILE A 94 -4.91 7.56 -1.59
C ILE A 94 -4.04 8.81 -1.59
N ALA A 95 -2.74 8.70 -1.31
CA ALA A 95 -1.79 9.80 -1.33
C ALA A 95 -1.90 10.60 -2.65
N ASP A 96 -2.06 11.92 -2.57
CA ASP A 96 -2.19 12.77 -3.75
C ASP A 96 -0.80 13.18 -4.28
N VAL A 97 0.01 12.19 -4.67
CA VAL A 97 1.38 12.41 -5.17
C VAL A 97 1.38 13.37 -6.35
N ALA A 98 0.36 13.29 -7.21
CA ALA A 98 0.19 14.17 -8.36
C ALA A 98 0.10 15.65 -7.96
N ALA A 99 -0.42 15.98 -6.78
CA ALA A 99 -0.47 17.36 -6.30
C ALA A 99 0.92 17.94 -5.96
N HIS A 100 1.94 17.10 -5.80
CA HIS A 100 3.32 17.52 -5.61
C HIS A 100 4.10 17.69 -6.93
N VAL A 101 3.54 17.23 -8.06
CA VAL A 101 4.23 17.26 -9.36
C VAL A 101 3.69 18.41 -10.21
N ARG A 102 4.59 19.35 -10.55
CA ARG A 102 4.25 20.49 -11.41
C ARG A 102 4.13 20.06 -12.88
N PRO A 103 3.01 20.36 -13.58
CA PRO A 103 2.89 20.11 -15.01
C PRO A 103 3.98 20.83 -15.82
N GLY A 104 4.54 20.16 -16.82
CA GLY A 104 5.66 20.60 -17.64
C GLY A 104 6.98 20.75 -16.87
N GLY A 105 7.09 20.14 -15.69
CA GLY A 105 8.29 20.17 -14.85
C GLY A 105 9.30 19.07 -15.19
N ALA A 106 10.53 19.25 -14.71
CA ALA A 106 11.58 18.24 -14.83
C ALA A 106 11.24 16.97 -14.03
N LEU A 107 10.52 17.11 -12.91
CA LEU A 107 10.03 15.97 -12.13
C LEU A 107 8.97 15.19 -12.90
N GLU A 108 8.03 15.86 -13.56
CA GLU A 108 7.02 15.21 -14.41
C GLU A 108 7.70 14.44 -15.55
N GLU A 109 8.62 15.07 -16.28
CA GLU A 109 9.34 14.41 -17.38
C GLU A 109 10.05 13.12 -16.92
N GLU A 110 10.73 13.17 -15.78
CA GLU A 110 11.43 12.01 -15.22
C GLU A 110 10.46 10.92 -14.72
N THR A 111 9.34 11.27 -14.08
CA THR A 111 8.36 10.27 -13.64
C THR A 111 7.68 9.58 -14.82
N TRP A 112 7.40 10.31 -15.91
CA TRP A 112 6.91 9.70 -17.16
C TRP A 112 7.95 8.77 -17.79
N ARG A 113 9.23 9.14 -17.76
CA ARG A 113 10.31 8.27 -18.25
C ARG A 113 10.46 6.99 -17.42
N ARG A 114 10.30 7.07 -16.10
CA ARG A 114 10.35 5.92 -15.18
C ARG A 114 9.12 5.02 -15.28
N GLY A 115 7.92 5.62 -15.34
CA GLY A 115 6.62 4.94 -15.46
C GLY A 115 6.15 4.19 -14.21
N GLN A 116 7.06 3.52 -13.49
CA GLN A 116 6.77 2.76 -12.27
C GLN A 116 7.97 2.70 -11.33
N THR A 117 7.74 2.29 -10.08
CA THR A 117 8.82 1.81 -9.21
C THR A 117 9.19 0.39 -9.62
N VAL A 118 10.48 0.12 -9.81
CA VAL A 118 10.98 -1.23 -10.11
C VAL A 118 11.61 -1.81 -8.85
N TYR A 119 11.07 -2.92 -8.35
CA TYR A 119 11.59 -3.61 -7.17
C TYR A 119 12.53 -4.74 -7.59
N LEU A 120 13.74 -4.72 -7.05
CA LEU A 120 14.77 -5.76 -7.19
C LEU A 120 15.05 -6.38 -5.80
N PRO A 121 15.64 -7.59 -5.75
CA PRO A 121 15.98 -8.21 -4.47
C PRO A 121 16.95 -7.40 -3.59
N ASP A 122 17.80 -6.57 -4.20
CA ASP A 122 18.78 -5.73 -3.50
C ASP A 122 18.38 -4.24 -3.37
N GLY A 123 17.12 -3.90 -3.67
CA GLY A 123 16.60 -2.54 -3.52
C GLY A 123 15.58 -2.18 -4.59
N ASN A 124 15.22 -0.91 -4.68
CA ASN A 124 14.26 -0.43 -5.69
C ASN A 124 14.86 0.66 -6.57
N VAL A 125 14.19 0.93 -7.69
CA VAL A 125 14.37 2.12 -8.51
C VAL A 125 13.06 2.88 -8.42
N PRO A 126 12.95 3.90 -7.55
CA PRO A 126 11.68 4.50 -7.21
C PRO A 126 11.15 5.38 -8.33
N LEU A 127 9.81 5.43 -8.48
CA LEU A 127 9.13 6.30 -9.44
C LEU A 127 9.33 7.78 -9.11
N HIS A 128 9.25 8.13 -7.82
CA HIS A 128 9.41 9.49 -7.31
C HIS A 128 10.61 9.55 -6.36
N PRO A 129 11.24 10.73 -6.16
CA PRO A 129 12.26 10.91 -5.14
C PRO A 129 11.71 10.56 -3.74
N GLU A 130 12.54 9.95 -2.90
CA GLU A 130 12.18 9.54 -1.53
C GLU A 130 11.65 10.71 -0.68
N THR A 131 12.14 11.93 -0.95
CA THR A 131 11.65 13.17 -0.30
C THR A 131 10.14 13.37 -0.48
N LEU A 132 9.56 12.82 -1.56
CA LEU A 132 8.13 12.76 -1.78
C LEU A 132 7.53 11.42 -1.37
N SER A 133 7.98 10.31 -1.97
CA SER A 133 7.33 8.99 -1.84
C SER A 133 7.38 8.44 -0.42
N GLU A 134 8.48 8.65 0.30
CA GLU A 134 8.65 8.17 1.69
C GLU A 134 8.50 9.30 2.72
N GLY A 135 8.14 10.49 2.25
CA GLY A 135 8.10 11.73 3.02
C GLY A 135 6.80 12.51 2.80
N ALA A 136 6.87 13.55 1.99
CA ALA A 136 5.83 14.57 1.91
C ALA A 136 4.48 14.09 1.36
N ALA A 137 4.46 13.03 0.56
CA ALA A 137 3.23 12.43 0.03
C ALA A 137 2.78 11.20 0.84
N SER A 138 3.72 10.48 1.46
CA SER A 138 3.43 9.30 2.28
C SER A 138 2.47 9.61 3.43
N LEU A 139 1.46 8.77 3.63
CA LEU A 139 0.43 8.88 4.66
C LEU A 139 0.95 8.46 6.05
N LEU A 140 2.10 9.01 6.44
CA LEU A 140 2.77 8.74 7.71
C LEU A 140 1.86 9.06 8.92
N PRO A 141 1.93 8.25 10.00
CA PRO A 141 1.09 8.47 11.18
C PRO A 141 1.34 9.82 11.84
N GLY A 142 0.26 10.49 12.23
CA GLY A 142 0.28 11.76 12.95
C GLY A 142 0.50 12.99 12.07
N GLU A 143 0.75 12.82 10.77
CA GLU A 143 1.04 13.91 9.87
C GLU A 143 -0.14 14.25 8.93
N ASP A 144 -0.30 15.54 8.65
CA ASP A 144 -1.30 16.00 7.68
C ASP A 144 -0.78 15.80 6.26
N ARG A 145 -1.61 15.18 5.43
CA ARG A 145 -1.28 14.85 4.05
C ARG A 145 -2.44 15.12 3.12
N ALA A 146 -2.12 15.56 1.90
CA ALA A 146 -3.09 15.65 0.83
C ALA A 146 -3.39 14.23 0.32
N ALA A 147 -4.67 13.90 0.24
CA ALA A 147 -5.13 12.63 -0.30
C ALA A 147 -6.35 12.81 -1.19
N VAL A 148 -6.51 11.89 -2.12
CA VAL A 148 -7.76 11.67 -2.84
C VAL A 148 -8.57 10.66 -2.05
N VAL A 149 -9.66 11.10 -1.43
CA VAL A 149 -10.51 10.27 -0.55
C VAL A 149 -11.70 9.73 -1.35
N TRP A 150 -11.74 8.41 -1.49
CA TRP A 150 -12.91 7.67 -1.95
C TRP A 150 -13.83 7.40 -0.76
N THR A 151 -15.08 7.84 -0.85
CA THR A 151 -16.14 7.40 0.07
C THR A 151 -17.07 6.46 -0.69
N ILE A 152 -17.03 5.18 -0.35
CA ILE A 152 -17.79 4.12 -0.99
C ILE A 152 -18.83 3.61 0.01
N ASP A 153 -20.09 3.86 -0.32
CA ASP A 153 -21.23 3.37 0.45
C ASP A 153 -21.69 2.02 -0.11
N LEU A 154 -21.83 1.04 0.79
CA LEU A 154 -22.21 -0.33 0.49
C LEU A 154 -23.52 -0.68 1.21
N ALA A 155 -24.37 -1.44 0.53
CA ALA A 155 -25.55 -2.09 1.09
C ALA A 155 -25.16 -3.22 2.08
N PRO A 156 -26.10 -3.75 2.89
CA PRO A 156 -25.83 -4.85 3.82
C PRO A 156 -25.23 -6.11 3.17
N ASP A 157 -25.48 -6.33 1.87
CA ASP A 157 -24.97 -7.48 1.10
C ASP A 157 -23.61 -7.21 0.43
N GLY A 158 -23.00 -6.05 0.69
CA GLY A 158 -21.75 -5.60 0.07
C GLY A 158 -21.91 -5.01 -1.33
N GLY A 159 -23.14 -4.80 -1.82
CA GLY A 159 -23.39 -4.11 -3.08
C GLY A 159 -23.08 -2.61 -2.98
N THR A 160 -22.36 -2.04 -3.95
CA THR A 160 -22.09 -0.60 -4.00
C THR A 160 -23.37 0.19 -4.27
N VAL A 161 -23.68 1.16 -3.42
CA VAL A 161 -24.85 2.05 -3.54
C VAL A 161 -24.50 3.52 -3.69
N GLY A 162 -23.24 3.91 -3.46
CA GLY A 162 -22.78 5.27 -3.68
C GLY A 162 -21.26 5.34 -3.72
N VAL A 163 -20.73 6.27 -4.51
CA VAL A 163 -19.31 6.59 -4.58
C VAL A 163 -19.18 8.10 -4.66
N ALA A 164 -18.35 8.67 -3.81
CA ALA A 164 -17.91 10.05 -3.87
C ALA A 164 -16.38 10.11 -3.86
N LEU A 165 -15.84 11.12 -4.54
CA LEU A 165 -14.41 11.32 -4.67
C LEU A 165 -14.09 12.80 -4.46
N GLU A 166 -13.15 13.09 -3.56
CA GLU A 166 -12.70 14.46 -3.31
C GLU A 166 -11.24 14.49 -2.87
N ARG A 167 -10.57 15.62 -3.11
CA ARG A 167 -9.26 15.91 -2.52
C ARG A 167 -9.45 16.48 -1.14
N ALA A 168 -8.78 15.91 -0.15
CA ALA A 168 -8.89 16.34 1.24
C ALA A 168 -7.55 16.26 1.97
N LEU A 169 -7.43 17.04 3.04
CA LEU A 169 -6.40 16.86 4.05
C LEU A 169 -6.80 15.69 4.95
N VAL A 170 -5.89 14.74 5.18
CA VAL A 170 -6.11 13.58 6.05
C VAL A 170 -4.98 13.46 7.06
N ARG A 171 -5.24 12.75 8.16
CA ARG A 171 -4.22 12.40 9.16
C ARG A 171 -4.33 10.93 9.53
N SER A 172 -3.40 10.11 9.06
CA SER A 172 -3.31 8.71 9.48
C SER A 172 -3.02 8.64 10.99
N ARG A 173 -3.69 7.73 11.71
CA ARG A 173 -3.54 7.57 13.15
C ARG A 173 -2.47 6.55 13.52
N ALA A 174 -2.28 5.55 12.66
CA ALA A 174 -1.32 4.48 12.87
C ALA A 174 -0.93 3.85 11.54
N LYS A 175 0.31 3.36 11.49
CA LYS A 175 0.80 2.41 10.50
C LYS A 175 0.72 1.04 11.15
N LEU A 176 -0.09 0.16 10.59
CA LEU A 176 -0.22 -1.22 11.03
C LEU A 176 0.58 -2.11 10.07
N ASP A 177 1.01 -3.28 10.55
CA ASP A 177 1.64 -4.29 9.70
C ASP A 177 0.74 -5.52 9.54
N TYR A 178 0.89 -6.21 8.40
CA TYR A 178 0.05 -7.38 8.07
C TYR A 178 0.08 -8.47 9.15
N VAL A 179 1.24 -8.72 9.76
CA VAL A 179 1.40 -9.78 10.77
C VAL A 179 0.64 -9.40 12.05
N GLY A 180 0.79 -8.16 12.51
CA GLY A 180 0.06 -7.62 13.65
C GLY A 180 -1.45 -7.60 13.41
N VAL A 181 -1.89 -7.11 12.25
CA VAL A 181 -3.31 -7.07 11.86
C VAL A 181 -3.92 -8.47 11.86
N GLN A 182 -3.23 -9.46 11.30
CA GLN A 182 -3.71 -10.85 11.31
C GLN A 182 -3.82 -11.40 12.74
N ALA A 183 -2.80 -11.18 13.57
CA ALA A 183 -2.82 -11.65 14.96
C ALA A 183 -3.98 -11.02 15.76
N ASP A 184 -4.27 -9.74 15.53
CA ASP A 184 -5.40 -9.06 16.15
C ASP A 184 -6.75 -9.51 15.57
N ALA A 185 -6.83 -9.85 14.29
CA ALA A 185 -8.01 -10.48 13.69
C ALA A 185 -8.30 -11.84 14.34
N ASP A 186 -7.30 -12.70 14.44
CA ASP A 186 -7.41 -14.04 15.04
C ASP A 186 -7.84 -13.97 16.51
N ALA A 187 -7.39 -12.93 17.21
CA ALA A 187 -7.74 -12.69 18.61
C ALA A 187 -9.06 -11.90 18.81
N GLY A 188 -9.72 -11.46 17.73
CA GLY A 188 -10.94 -10.65 17.81
C GLY A 188 -10.73 -9.26 18.41
N ARG A 189 -9.56 -8.66 18.20
CA ARG A 189 -9.15 -7.36 18.75
C ARG A 189 -8.69 -6.35 17.69
N LEU A 190 -9.15 -6.50 16.45
CA LEU A 190 -8.85 -5.51 15.40
C LEU A 190 -9.21 -4.09 15.86
N PRO A 191 -8.34 -3.10 15.59
CA PRO A 191 -8.62 -1.72 15.93
C PRO A 191 -9.83 -1.20 15.15
N GLU A 192 -10.59 -0.28 15.77
CA GLU A 192 -11.87 0.21 15.26
C GLU A 192 -11.88 0.60 13.77
N PRO A 193 -10.88 1.33 13.23
CA PRO A 193 -10.90 1.76 11.83
C PRO A 193 -10.95 0.62 10.81
N ILE A 194 -10.55 -0.59 11.21
CA ILE A 194 -10.51 -1.77 10.36
C ILE A 194 -11.21 -2.98 11.00
N ALA A 195 -11.96 -2.79 12.09
CA ALA A 195 -12.63 -3.87 12.82
C ALA A 195 -13.66 -4.61 11.94
N LEU A 196 -14.17 -3.95 10.90
CA LEU A 196 -15.14 -4.51 9.96
C LEU A 196 -14.48 -5.31 8.81
N LEU A 197 -13.15 -5.38 8.73
CA LEU A 197 -12.44 -6.09 7.65
C LEU A 197 -12.90 -7.55 7.48
N PRO A 198 -13.04 -8.38 8.53
CA PRO A 198 -13.42 -9.79 8.34
C PRO A 198 -14.82 -9.95 7.74
N GLU A 199 -15.77 -9.16 8.21
CA GLU A 199 -17.15 -9.22 7.71
C GLU A 199 -17.26 -8.66 6.29
N LEU A 200 -16.69 -7.47 6.07
CA LEU A 200 -16.78 -6.81 4.78
C LEU A 200 -15.98 -7.55 3.71
N GLY A 201 -14.80 -8.04 4.06
CA GLY A 201 -13.97 -8.88 3.20
C GLY A 201 -14.72 -10.13 2.74
N ALA A 202 -15.38 -10.85 3.65
CA ALA A 202 -16.16 -12.02 3.30
C ALA A 202 -17.31 -11.70 2.32
N LEU A 203 -18.03 -10.59 2.53
CA LEU A 203 -19.09 -10.14 1.62
C LEU A 203 -18.54 -9.79 0.22
N LEU A 204 -17.43 -9.06 0.17
CA LEU A 204 -16.82 -8.62 -1.08
C LEU A 204 -16.19 -9.79 -1.85
N THR A 205 -15.55 -10.74 -1.17
CA THR A 205 -15.04 -11.99 -1.76
C THR A 205 -16.18 -12.81 -2.35
N ALA A 206 -17.26 -13.05 -1.57
CA ALA A 206 -18.42 -13.79 -2.07
C ALA A 206 -19.07 -13.09 -3.28
N ARG A 207 -19.12 -11.75 -3.28
CA ARG A 207 -19.61 -10.97 -4.42
C ARG A 207 -18.69 -11.07 -5.64
N GLY A 208 -17.37 -11.03 -5.43
CA GLY A 208 -16.38 -11.25 -6.49
C GLY A 208 -16.58 -12.59 -7.17
N LEU A 209 -16.71 -13.67 -6.40
CA LEU A 209 -16.99 -15.01 -6.91
C LEU A 209 -18.29 -15.08 -7.72
N ARG A 210 -19.38 -14.46 -7.23
CA ARG A 210 -20.65 -14.38 -7.99
C ARG A 210 -20.52 -13.62 -9.31
N ARG A 211 -19.55 -12.71 -9.43
CA ARG A 211 -19.25 -11.95 -10.66
C ARG A 211 -18.24 -12.66 -11.57
N GLY A 212 -17.81 -13.87 -11.22
CA GLY A 212 -16.84 -14.64 -11.97
C GLY A 212 -15.39 -14.23 -11.72
N ALA A 213 -15.08 -13.60 -10.58
CA ALA A 213 -13.70 -13.35 -10.20
C ALA A 213 -12.97 -14.69 -9.99
N VAL A 214 -11.80 -14.81 -10.62
CA VAL A 214 -10.91 -15.95 -10.44
C VAL A 214 -9.76 -15.50 -9.54
N ASN A 215 -9.63 -16.13 -8.38
CA ASN A 215 -8.47 -15.98 -7.52
C ASN A 215 -7.65 -17.27 -7.59
N LEU A 216 -6.43 -17.19 -8.13
CA LEU A 216 -5.49 -18.32 -8.17
C LEU A 216 -4.48 -18.11 -7.04
N PRO A 217 -4.55 -18.90 -5.95
CA PRO A 217 -3.60 -18.78 -4.86
C PRO A 217 -2.27 -19.40 -5.29
N LEU A 218 -1.48 -18.64 -6.04
CA LEU A 218 -0.13 -19.01 -6.43
C LEU A 218 0.82 -18.76 -5.25
N PRO A 219 1.84 -19.61 -5.05
CA PRO A 219 2.85 -19.35 -4.03
C PRO A 219 3.60 -18.06 -4.35
N GLU A 220 3.81 -17.24 -3.33
CA GLU A 220 4.69 -16.08 -3.41
C GLU A 220 6.14 -16.54 -3.56
N GLN A 221 6.90 -15.80 -4.36
CA GLN A 221 8.33 -16.04 -4.56
C GLN A 221 9.08 -14.79 -4.13
N ASP A 222 10.05 -14.97 -3.25
CA ASP A 222 10.85 -13.89 -2.68
C ASP A 222 12.34 -14.24 -2.75
N VAL A 223 13.20 -13.25 -2.93
CA VAL A 223 14.66 -13.45 -3.03
C VAL A 223 15.32 -12.68 -1.91
N GLU A 224 15.82 -13.42 -0.92
CA GLU A 224 16.38 -12.86 0.31
C GLU A 224 17.91 -12.94 0.33
N PRO A 225 18.62 -11.96 0.93
CA PRO A 225 20.06 -12.07 1.18
C PRO A 225 20.40 -13.28 2.07
N ASP A 226 21.46 -14.01 1.74
CA ASP A 226 21.89 -15.22 2.45
C ASP A 226 23.42 -15.32 2.47
N GLY A 227 24.06 -14.66 3.45
CA GLY A 227 25.52 -14.53 3.53
C GLY A 227 26.07 -13.70 2.35
N ASP A 228 27.00 -14.27 1.59
CA ASP A 228 27.59 -13.63 0.39
C ASP A 228 26.75 -13.85 -0.89
N GLY A 229 25.52 -14.37 -0.77
CA GLY A 229 24.67 -14.73 -1.89
C GLY A 229 23.20 -14.47 -1.63
N TRP A 230 22.36 -15.14 -2.41
CA TRP A 230 20.91 -14.96 -2.40
C TRP A 230 20.18 -16.29 -2.31
N ARG A 231 18.99 -16.25 -1.74
CA ARG A 231 18.11 -17.40 -1.55
C ARG A 231 16.72 -17.12 -2.11
N LEU A 232 16.25 -18.01 -2.98
CA LEU A 232 14.84 -18.03 -3.38
C LEU A 232 13.99 -18.70 -2.30
N MET A 233 12.97 -17.99 -1.84
CA MET A 233 11.96 -18.41 -0.88
C MET A 233 10.62 -18.56 -1.60
N LEU A 234 10.02 -19.74 -1.47
CA LEU A 234 8.66 -20.01 -1.96
C LEU A 234 7.74 -20.11 -0.75
N ARG A 235 6.81 -19.18 -0.61
CA ARG A 235 5.81 -19.16 0.47
C ARG A 235 4.47 -19.59 -0.12
N GLY A 236 3.89 -20.66 0.41
CA GLY A 236 2.55 -21.09 0.01
C GLY A 236 1.50 -20.02 0.34
N PRO A 237 0.36 -19.99 -0.37
CA PRO A 237 -0.74 -19.10 -0.04
C PRO A 237 -1.18 -19.28 1.42
N GLY A 238 -1.49 -18.17 2.10
CA GLY A 238 -2.11 -18.20 3.43
C GLY A 238 -3.48 -18.88 3.40
N PRO A 239 -4.03 -19.28 4.57
CA PRO A 239 -5.38 -19.83 4.63
C PRO A 239 -6.42 -18.79 4.15
N ASP A 240 -7.46 -19.28 3.46
CA ASP A 240 -8.64 -18.49 2.99
C ASP A 240 -9.50 -17.94 4.14
#